data_AF-A0A8H8IUW5-F1
#
_entry.id   AF-A0A8H8IUW5-F1
#
_cell.length_a   1.000
_cell.length_b   1.000
_cell.length_c   1.000
_cell.angle_alpha   90.00
_cell.angle_beta   90.00
_cell.angle_gamma   90.00
#
_symmetry.space_group_name_H-M   'P 1'
#
loop_
_entity.id
_entity.type
_entity.pdbx_description
1 polymer ?
#
loop_
_entity_poly.entity_id
_entity_poly.type
_entity_poly.pdbx_seq_one_letter_code
_entity_poly.pdbx_strand_id
1 'polypeptide(L)'
;MQPIRRYIGGIDDVSRDMTSDEVERLLDSKAGKGDWFANWLSVTPPADRHTTFRALLDSLPKGSYKPFAIVDGLPIKYDHKNLDNPLNSVGRHLRFVIIALPDSQYNLSNAFSERTLCIVGSSNPDGKESFLQCLSWDPHALGKGLGLTRFFQRSSKDGWPYFGDGFDAFVPASAPFGPFDGHVGGAMIMKELGEPWTHWFATKNGDEFQASLGSTPEKGTPVDPHNALFDKLFTAPGQVPFSLVGSAEDLEPIVQNSIRKWYISRFAHDFQKPGTSEPLDTISSSIRN
;
A
#
# COMPACT_ATOMS: atom_id res chain seq x y z
N MET A 1 -22.06 12.62 8.28
CA MET A 1 -21.07 11.69 7.73
C MET A 1 -20.99 11.92 6.23
N GLN A 2 -19.80 12.05 5.68
CA GLN A 2 -19.59 12.25 4.24
C GLN A 2 -19.74 10.92 3.50
N PRO A 3 -20.27 10.92 2.26
CA PRO A 3 -20.43 9.70 1.50
C PRO A 3 -19.07 9.09 1.14
N ILE A 4 -18.97 7.77 1.28
CA ILE A 4 -17.87 6.96 0.78
C ILE A 4 -18.35 6.29 -0.50
N ARG A 5 -17.58 6.43 -1.58
CA ARG A 5 -17.85 5.77 -2.86
C ARG A 5 -17.33 4.35 -2.80
N ARG A 6 -17.99 3.41 -3.48
CA ARG A 6 -17.56 2.02 -3.63
C ARG A 6 -17.56 1.64 -5.11
N TYR A 7 -16.60 0.80 -5.48
CA TYR A 7 -16.57 0.07 -6.73
C TYR A 7 -15.70 -1.18 -6.57
N ILE A 8 -16.33 -2.35 -6.43
CA ILE A 8 -15.63 -3.63 -6.42
C ILE A 8 -15.78 -4.27 -7.81
N GLY A 9 -14.69 -4.35 -8.55
CA GLY A 9 -14.71 -4.87 -9.92
C GLY A 9 -15.33 -6.27 -9.98
N GLY A 10 -16.17 -6.52 -10.99
CA GLY A 10 -16.90 -7.78 -11.14
C GLY A 10 -18.09 -7.99 -10.19
N ILE A 11 -18.25 -7.15 -9.16
CA ILE A 11 -19.42 -7.14 -8.27
C ILE A 11 -20.30 -5.91 -8.54
N ASP A 12 -19.69 -4.73 -8.64
CA ASP A 12 -20.37 -3.48 -8.93
C ASP A 12 -20.20 -3.13 -10.43
N ASP A 13 -21.28 -2.80 -11.13
CA ASP A 13 -21.23 -2.37 -12.53
C ASP A 13 -20.69 -0.94 -12.69
N VAL A 14 -20.93 -0.09 -11.69
CA VAL A 14 -20.53 1.33 -11.66
C VAL A 14 -20.20 1.77 -10.25
N SER A 15 -19.38 2.81 -10.12
CA SER A 15 -19.15 3.41 -8.81
C SER A 15 -20.44 4.00 -8.23
N ARG A 16 -20.72 3.70 -6.97
CA ARG A 16 -21.92 4.12 -6.24
C ARG A 16 -21.56 4.58 -4.83
N ASP A 17 -22.50 5.24 -4.16
CA ASP A 17 -22.35 5.53 -2.74
C ASP A 17 -22.54 4.24 -1.94
N MET A 18 -21.78 4.11 -0.86
CA MET A 18 -21.98 3.04 0.11
C MET A 18 -23.27 3.28 0.90
N THR A 19 -24.00 2.21 1.22
CA THR A 19 -25.16 2.28 2.10
C THR A 19 -24.71 2.57 3.54
N SER A 20 -25.65 3.00 4.39
CA SER A 20 -25.37 3.23 5.82
C SER A 20 -24.75 2.00 6.49
N ASP A 21 -25.30 0.81 6.25
CA ASP A 21 -24.81 -0.46 6.81
C ASP A 21 -23.41 -0.83 6.30
N GLU A 22 -23.08 -0.46 5.06
CA GLU A 22 -21.74 -0.66 4.51
C GLU A 22 -20.73 0.28 5.16
N VAL A 23 -21.10 1.55 5.35
CA VAL A 23 -20.24 2.53 6.04
C VAL A 23 -20.10 2.17 7.52
N GLU A 24 -21.18 1.75 8.18
CA GLU A 24 -21.14 1.29 9.56
C GLU A 24 -20.18 0.11 9.72
N ARG A 25 -20.20 -0.89 8.83
CA ARG A 25 -19.23 -2.01 8.86
C ARG A 25 -17.77 -1.59 8.61
N LEU A 26 -17.53 -0.48 7.93
CA LEU A 26 -16.18 0.06 7.78
C LEU A 26 -15.69 0.77 9.05
N LEU A 27 -16.59 1.47 9.74
CA LEU A 27 -16.28 2.34 10.86
C LEU A 27 -16.47 1.67 12.23
N ASP A 28 -17.29 0.63 12.29
CA ASP A 28 -17.51 -0.17 13.48
C ASP A 28 -16.44 -1.24 13.57
N SER A 29 -15.49 -1.02 14.48
CA SER A 29 -14.74 -2.13 15.04
C SER A 29 -15.28 -2.41 16.43
N LYS A 30 -15.36 -3.71 16.79
CA LYS A 30 -15.74 -4.16 18.14
C LYS A 30 -14.83 -3.59 19.25
N ALA A 31 -13.75 -2.89 18.91
CA ALA A 31 -12.81 -2.22 19.80
C ALA A 31 -12.91 -0.68 19.77
N GLY A 32 -13.91 -0.09 19.11
CA GLY A 32 -14.13 1.37 19.09
C GLY A 32 -13.13 2.16 18.25
N LYS A 33 -12.36 1.50 17.38
CA LYS A 33 -11.39 2.10 16.46
C LYS A 33 -11.55 1.42 15.09
N GLY A 34 -12.51 1.86 14.29
CA GLY A 34 -12.75 1.33 12.94
C GLY A 34 -11.58 1.55 11.97
N ASP A 35 -11.81 1.30 10.68
CA ASP A 35 -10.81 1.55 9.66
C ASP A 35 -10.37 3.02 9.66
N TRP A 36 -9.05 3.26 9.71
CA TRP A 36 -8.55 4.63 9.80
C TRP A 36 -8.86 5.43 8.53
N PHE A 37 -8.64 4.85 7.35
CA PHE A 37 -8.79 5.56 6.08
C PHE A 37 -10.27 5.79 5.74
N ALA A 38 -11.13 4.79 5.97
CA ALA A 38 -12.57 4.98 5.84
C ALA A 38 -13.09 6.05 6.81
N ASN A 39 -12.59 6.07 8.05
CA ASN A 39 -12.94 7.13 9.00
C ASN A 39 -12.52 8.50 8.49
N TRP A 40 -11.28 8.66 7.99
CA TRP A 40 -10.81 9.89 7.36
C TRP A 40 -11.71 10.31 6.20
N LEU A 41 -12.10 9.40 5.30
CA LEU A 41 -13.03 9.70 4.21
C LEU A 41 -14.42 10.12 4.70
N SER A 42 -14.91 9.50 5.78
CA SER A 42 -16.25 9.75 6.33
C SER A 42 -16.39 11.11 7.02
N VAL A 43 -15.28 11.68 7.49
CA VAL A 43 -15.26 12.99 8.17
C VAL A 43 -14.72 14.12 7.29
N THR A 44 -13.91 13.79 6.28
CA THR A 44 -13.28 14.77 5.38
C THR A 44 -14.20 15.09 4.20
N PRO A 45 -14.60 16.37 4.01
CA PRO A 45 -15.40 16.78 2.86
C PRO A 45 -14.73 16.40 1.53
N PRO A 46 -15.48 15.99 0.49
CA PRO A 46 -14.90 15.61 -0.80
C PRO A 46 -13.93 16.61 -1.41
N ALA A 47 -14.18 17.92 -1.25
CA ALA A 47 -13.31 18.98 -1.74
C ALA A 47 -11.94 19.06 -1.04
N ASP A 48 -11.86 18.55 0.20
CA ASP A 48 -10.66 18.58 1.04
C ASP A 48 -9.90 17.25 1.01
N ARG A 49 -10.44 16.22 0.35
CA ARG A 49 -9.77 14.91 0.22
C ARG A 49 -8.56 15.06 -0.71
N HIS A 50 -7.37 14.86 -0.16
CA HIS A 50 -6.12 14.98 -0.90
C HIS A 50 -6.08 14.04 -2.10
N THR A 51 -5.69 14.57 -3.26
CA THR A 51 -5.62 13.85 -4.54
C THR A 51 -4.20 13.62 -5.03
N THR A 52 -3.19 14.12 -4.32
CA THR A 52 -1.78 13.85 -4.63
C THR A 52 -1.15 13.02 -3.51
N PHE A 53 -0.09 12.30 -3.84
CA PHE A 53 0.60 11.43 -2.88
C PHE A 53 1.20 12.26 -1.74
N ARG A 54 1.87 13.39 -2.04
CA ARG A 54 2.41 14.29 -1.01
C ARG A 54 1.33 14.84 -0.09
N ALA A 55 0.25 15.38 -0.67
CA ALA A 55 -0.82 15.98 0.11
C ALA A 55 -1.50 14.95 1.01
N LEU A 56 -1.64 13.69 0.55
CA LEU A 56 -2.16 12.64 1.41
C LEU A 56 -1.27 12.40 2.63
N LEU A 57 0.05 12.47 2.49
CA LEU A 57 0.96 12.33 3.63
C LEU A 57 0.88 13.50 4.62
N ASP A 58 0.48 14.69 4.16
CA ASP A 58 0.21 15.83 5.04
C ASP A 58 -1.00 15.58 5.99
N SER A 59 -1.86 14.62 5.66
CA SER A 59 -2.96 14.20 6.56
C SER A 59 -2.52 13.26 7.69
N LEU A 60 -1.28 12.76 7.62
CA LEU A 60 -0.73 11.84 8.62
C LEU A 60 0.06 12.62 9.68
N PRO A 61 0.10 12.13 10.94
CA PRO A 61 0.93 12.76 11.96
C PRO A 61 2.41 12.78 11.55
N LYS A 62 3.12 13.87 11.90
CA LYS A 62 4.56 13.96 11.63
C LYS A 62 5.31 12.82 12.33
N GLY A 63 6.21 12.17 11.59
CA GLY A 63 7.01 11.04 12.10
C GLY A 63 6.23 9.73 12.20
N SER A 64 4.98 9.65 11.73
CA SER A 64 4.16 8.45 11.81
C SER A 64 4.40 7.45 10.67
N TYR A 65 5.28 7.77 9.72
CA TYR A 65 5.46 6.95 8.53
C TYR A 65 6.92 6.82 8.08
N LYS A 66 7.18 5.76 7.32
CA LYS A 66 8.46 5.49 6.68
C LYS A 66 8.25 5.20 5.18
N PRO A 67 8.96 5.91 4.27
CA PRO A 67 8.95 5.59 2.85
C PRO A 67 9.88 4.42 2.52
N PHE A 68 9.52 3.65 1.51
CA PHE A 68 10.27 2.57 0.86
C PHE A 68 10.16 2.75 -0.65
N ALA A 69 11.12 2.26 -1.44
CA ALA A 69 11.12 2.40 -2.89
C ALA A 69 11.10 1.04 -3.60
N ILE A 70 10.17 0.92 -4.56
CA ILE A 70 10.10 -0.15 -5.55
C ILE A 70 10.75 0.39 -6.82
N VAL A 71 11.68 -0.35 -7.35
CA VAL A 71 12.57 0.01 -8.45
C VAL A 71 12.61 -1.16 -9.42
N ASP A 72 11.53 -1.31 -10.19
CA ASP A 72 11.40 -2.38 -11.17
C ASP A 72 12.30 -2.12 -12.38
N GLY A 73 12.95 -3.17 -12.89
CA GLY A 73 13.89 -3.10 -14.01
C GLY A 73 15.33 -2.72 -13.65
N LEU A 74 15.68 -2.68 -12.35
CA LEU A 74 17.02 -2.29 -11.84
C LEU A 74 18.21 -3.01 -12.51
N PRO A 75 18.18 -4.33 -12.75
CA PRO A 75 19.30 -5.03 -13.38
C PRO A 75 19.55 -4.61 -14.85
N ILE A 76 18.62 -3.89 -15.48
CA ILE A 76 18.66 -3.57 -16.91
C ILE A 76 19.19 -2.14 -17.08
N LYS A 77 20.50 -2.04 -17.25
CA LYS A 77 21.19 -0.76 -17.50
C LYS A 77 20.70 -0.12 -18.80
N TYR A 78 20.53 1.20 -18.78
CA TYR A 78 20.22 1.94 -20.00
C TYR A 78 21.50 2.19 -20.79
N ASP A 79 21.48 1.90 -22.09
CA ASP A 79 22.62 2.12 -22.97
C ASP A 79 22.54 3.52 -23.59
N HIS A 80 23.17 4.48 -22.91
CA HIS A 80 23.24 5.87 -23.40
C HIS A 80 24.08 6.02 -24.68
N LYS A 81 24.91 5.03 -25.04
CA LYS A 81 25.77 5.08 -26.23
C LYS A 81 25.06 4.53 -27.47
N ASN A 82 24.11 3.63 -27.29
CA ASN A 82 23.29 3.06 -28.35
C ASN A 82 21.81 3.24 -28.02
N LEU A 83 21.21 4.33 -28.49
CA LEU A 83 19.80 4.65 -28.23
C LEU A 83 18.85 3.58 -28.78
N ASP A 84 19.24 2.88 -29.86
CA ASP A 84 18.46 1.81 -30.50
C ASP A 84 18.62 0.44 -29.81
N ASN A 85 19.37 0.38 -28.70
CA ASN A 85 19.49 -0.85 -27.93
C ASN A 85 18.09 -1.31 -27.46
N PRO A 86 17.65 -2.54 -27.79
CA PRO A 86 16.31 -3.00 -27.42
C PRO A 86 16.05 -2.98 -25.90
N LEU A 87 17.10 -3.08 -25.06
CA LEU A 87 16.99 -2.98 -23.60
C LEU A 87 16.60 -1.57 -23.13
N ASN A 88 16.78 -0.54 -23.95
CA ASN A 88 16.33 0.82 -23.65
C ASN A 88 14.80 0.93 -23.67
N SER A 89 14.10 0.01 -24.35
CA SER A 89 12.63 -0.02 -24.39
C SER A 89 11.99 -0.65 -23.14
N VAL A 90 12.78 -1.30 -22.27
CA VAL A 90 12.25 -1.92 -21.06
C VAL A 90 11.79 -0.85 -20.07
N GLY A 91 10.56 -0.96 -19.60
CA GLY A 91 9.98 -0.07 -18.60
C GLY A 91 10.74 -0.14 -17.27
N ARG A 92 11.12 1.02 -16.73
CA ARG A 92 11.79 1.15 -15.43
C ARG A 92 10.87 1.96 -14.54
N HIS A 93 10.21 1.27 -13.62
CA HIS A 93 9.18 1.86 -12.79
C HIS A 93 9.74 2.14 -11.41
N LEU A 94 9.74 3.41 -11.04
CA LEU A 94 9.96 3.84 -9.67
C LEU A 94 8.60 4.11 -9.02
N ARG A 95 8.33 3.40 -7.94
CA ARG A 95 7.18 3.63 -7.07
C ARG A 95 7.65 3.73 -5.63
N PHE A 96 6.84 4.37 -4.81
CA PHE A 96 7.11 4.50 -3.39
C PHE A 96 5.99 3.84 -2.60
N VAL A 97 6.38 3.11 -1.56
CA VAL A 97 5.47 2.52 -0.58
C VAL A 97 5.70 3.26 0.74
N ILE A 98 4.63 3.76 1.33
CA ILE A 98 4.66 4.34 2.67
C ILE A 98 4.03 3.35 3.62
N ILE A 99 4.73 3.00 4.70
CA ILE A 99 4.14 2.32 5.85
C ILE A 99 3.90 3.37 6.92
N ALA A 100 2.63 3.63 7.24
CA ALA A 100 2.22 4.61 8.22
C ALA A 100 1.46 3.97 9.38
N LEU A 101 1.75 4.44 10.59
CA LEU A 101 1.00 4.16 11.80
C LEU A 101 0.18 5.40 12.15
N PRO A 102 -1.06 5.51 11.68
CA PRO A 102 -1.77 6.79 11.73
C PRO A 102 -2.16 7.25 13.15
N ASP A 103 -2.01 6.38 14.16
CA ASP A 103 -2.34 6.65 15.56
C ASP A 103 -1.11 6.88 16.46
N SER A 104 0.11 6.70 15.93
CA SER A 104 1.33 6.65 16.73
C SER A 104 2.56 7.13 15.94
N GLN A 105 3.68 7.30 16.64
CA GLN A 105 4.96 7.50 15.96
C GLN A 105 5.36 6.22 15.24
N TYR A 106 6.05 6.34 14.10
CA TYR A 106 6.47 5.18 13.34
C TYR A 106 7.36 4.29 14.20
N ASN A 107 6.96 3.02 14.31
CA ASN A 107 7.78 1.96 14.86
C ASN A 107 7.56 0.68 14.05
N LEU A 108 8.66 0.15 13.51
CA LEU A 108 8.67 -1.06 12.71
C LEU A 108 7.91 -2.22 13.37
N SER A 109 8.09 -2.44 14.68
CA SER A 109 7.48 -3.55 15.41
C SER A 109 5.96 -3.45 15.52
N ASN A 110 5.41 -2.25 15.34
CA ASN A 110 3.99 -1.97 15.53
C ASN A 110 3.20 -2.08 14.22
N ALA A 111 3.88 -2.04 13.06
CA ALA A 111 3.24 -2.23 11.77
C ALA A 111 2.48 -3.57 11.73
N PHE A 112 1.20 -3.50 11.38
CA PHE A 112 0.21 -4.59 11.38
C PHE A 112 -0.15 -5.20 12.75
N SER A 113 0.53 -4.79 13.83
CA SER A 113 0.05 -5.02 15.20
C SER A 113 -0.94 -3.94 15.65
N GLU A 114 -0.80 -2.73 15.10
CA GLU A 114 -1.73 -1.60 15.22
C GLU A 114 -2.42 -1.31 13.87
N ARG A 115 -3.35 -0.34 13.83
CA ARG A 115 -3.85 0.19 12.56
C ARG A 115 -2.67 0.64 11.71
N THR A 116 -2.65 0.22 10.45
CA THR A 116 -1.53 0.49 9.54
C THR A 116 -2.09 0.92 8.20
N LEU A 117 -1.57 2.01 7.66
CA LEU A 117 -1.91 2.48 6.33
C LEU A 117 -0.70 2.29 5.42
N CYS A 118 -0.89 1.52 4.36
CA CYS A 118 0.08 1.34 3.30
C CYS A 118 -0.33 2.19 2.10
N ILE A 119 0.48 3.16 1.71
CA ILE A 119 0.19 4.04 0.57
C ILE A 119 1.18 3.75 -0.54
N VAL A 120 0.71 3.51 -1.75
CA VAL A 120 1.58 3.31 -2.92
C VAL A 120 1.35 4.43 -3.92
N GLY A 121 2.43 5.15 -4.25
CA GLY A 121 2.45 6.26 -5.20
C GLY A 121 3.52 6.08 -6.28
N SER A 122 3.42 6.80 -7.39
CA SER A 122 4.48 6.84 -8.41
C SER A 122 5.62 7.78 -8.03
N SER A 123 6.62 7.89 -8.91
CA SER A 123 7.71 8.88 -8.85
C SER A 123 7.28 10.35 -8.99
N ASN A 124 6.00 10.64 -9.25
CA ASN A 124 5.47 11.99 -9.29
C ASN A 124 4.54 12.23 -8.10
N PRO A 125 5.08 12.61 -6.92
CA PRO A 125 4.29 12.71 -5.69
C PRO A 125 3.21 13.81 -5.73
N ASP A 126 3.35 14.78 -6.63
CA ASP A 126 2.42 15.90 -6.81
C ASP A 126 1.46 15.70 -7.99
N GLY A 127 1.53 14.56 -8.68
CA GLY A 127 0.72 14.23 -9.84
C GLY A 127 -0.72 13.85 -9.50
N LYS A 128 -1.68 14.70 -9.90
CA LYS A 128 -3.13 14.47 -9.70
C LYS A 128 -3.72 13.31 -10.50
N GLU A 129 -3.04 12.90 -11.57
CA GLU A 129 -3.41 11.73 -12.40
C GLU A 129 -2.43 10.56 -12.20
N SER A 130 -1.37 10.75 -11.40
CA SER A 130 -0.37 9.70 -11.13
C SER A 130 -0.91 8.60 -10.22
N PHE A 131 -0.55 7.35 -10.49
CA PHE A 131 -1.02 6.20 -9.71
C PHE A 131 -0.91 6.43 -8.20
N LEU A 132 -2.01 6.18 -7.49
CA LEU A 132 -2.10 6.34 -6.04
C LEU A 132 -3.16 5.38 -5.46
N GLN A 133 -2.71 4.50 -4.57
CA GLN A 133 -3.55 3.50 -3.89
C GLN A 133 -3.25 3.47 -2.39
N CYS A 134 -4.22 3.00 -1.61
CA CYS A 134 -4.10 2.80 -0.18
C CYS A 134 -4.64 1.42 0.20
N LEU A 135 -3.88 0.71 1.01
CA LEU A 135 -4.33 -0.43 1.79
C LEU A 135 -4.38 0.00 3.25
N SER A 136 -5.55 -0.10 3.87
CA SER A 136 -5.75 0.17 5.30
C SER A 136 -5.96 -1.15 6.03
N TRP A 137 -5.12 -1.40 7.04
CA TRP A 137 -5.23 -2.54 7.95
C TRP A 137 -5.88 -2.09 9.25
N ASP A 138 -6.96 -2.77 9.61
CA ASP A 138 -7.61 -2.65 10.90
C ASP A 138 -7.42 -3.96 11.67
N PRO A 139 -6.64 -4.00 12.77
CA PRO A 139 -6.35 -5.21 13.53
C PRO A 139 -7.55 -5.73 14.35
N HIS A 140 -8.69 -5.04 14.30
CA HIS A 140 -9.87 -5.35 15.10
C HIS A 140 -11.15 -5.47 14.28
N ALA A 141 -11.07 -5.38 12.95
CA ALA A 141 -12.22 -5.41 12.05
C ALA A 141 -13.13 -6.63 12.25
N LEU A 142 -12.57 -7.79 12.59
CA LEU A 142 -13.33 -9.03 12.75
C LEU A 142 -13.61 -9.36 14.23
N GLY A 143 -13.08 -8.57 15.16
CA GLY A 143 -13.13 -8.81 16.61
C GLY A 143 -12.10 -9.83 17.09
N LYS A 144 -11.99 -10.00 18.42
CA LYS A 144 -11.06 -10.95 19.07
C LYS A 144 -9.58 -10.78 18.66
N GLY A 145 -9.18 -9.56 18.28
CA GLY A 145 -7.83 -9.26 17.82
C GLY A 145 -7.53 -9.74 16.39
N LEU A 146 -8.56 -10.02 15.58
CA LEU A 146 -8.45 -10.38 14.18
C LEU A 146 -8.76 -9.17 13.31
N GLY A 147 -7.96 -9.01 12.26
CA GLY A 147 -7.99 -7.84 11.41
C GLY A 147 -8.37 -8.12 9.96
N LEU A 148 -8.56 -7.04 9.22
CA LEU A 148 -8.93 -7.05 7.82
C LEU A 148 -8.22 -5.92 7.08
N THR A 149 -7.76 -6.23 5.87
CA THR A 149 -7.22 -5.28 4.90
C THR A 149 -8.35 -4.70 4.06
N ARG A 150 -8.31 -3.39 3.82
CA ARG A 150 -9.28 -2.67 2.99
C ARG A 150 -8.55 -1.87 1.93
N PHE A 151 -9.07 -1.89 0.71
CA PHE A 151 -8.39 -1.33 -0.46
C PHE A 151 -9.13 -0.09 -0.96
N PHE A 152 -8.36 0.96 -1.24
CA PHE A 152 -8.83 2.21 -1.80
C PHE A 152 -7.89 2.62 -2.93
N GLN A 153 -8.44 3.18 -4.00
CA GLN A 153 -7.63 3.72 -5.08
C GLN A 153 -8.17 5.07 -5.49
N ARG A 154 -7.25 6.01 -5.71
CA ARG A 154 -7.63 7.32 -6.18
C ARG A 154 -8.17 7.24 -7.62
N SER A 155 -9.36 7.79 -7.83
CA SER A 155 -10.00 8.01 -9.12
C SER A 155 -10.13 9.51 -9.37
N SER A 156 -9.82 9.97 -10.58
CA SER A 156 -10.01 11.38 -10.97
C SER A 156 -11.49 11.79 -10.98
N LYS A 157 -12.40 10.82 -11.15
CA LYS A 157 -13.85 11.05 -11.16
C LYS A 157 -14.49 10.93 -9.77
N ASP A 158 -14.11 9.89 -9.02
CA ASP A 158 -14.81 9.49 -7.79
C ASP A 158 -14.01 9.78 -6.51
N GLY A 159 -12.84 10.41 -6.63
CA GLY A 159 -11.96 10.72 -5.50
C GLY A 159 -11.29 9.47 -4.97
N TRP A 160 -11.84 8.87 -3.90
CA TRP A 160 -11.29 7.70 -3.20
C TRP A 160 -12.34 6.61 -3.02
N PRO A 161 -12.75 5.92 -4.09
CA PRO A 161 -13.62 4.76 -3.96
C PRO A 161 -12.95 3.62 -3.18
N TYR A 162 -13.76 2.95 -2.36
CA TYR A 162 -13.48 1.66 -1.74
C TYR A 162 -13.57 0.55 -2.79
N PHE A 163 -12.51 -0.24 -2.92
CA PHE A 163 -12.37 -1.30 -3.91
C PHE A 163 -12.60 -2.72 -3.36
N GLY A 164 -12.91 -2.84 -2.06
CA GLY A 164 -13.13 -4.11 -1.40
C GLY A 164 -12.16 -4.34 -0.25
N ASP A 165 -12.30 -5.50 0.38
CA ASP A 165 -11.44 -5.97 1.46
C ASP A 165 -10.72 -7.27 1.10
N GLY A 166 -9.86 -7.75 2.01
CA GLY A 166 -9.09 -8.96 1.79
C GLY A 166 -9.91 -10.23 1.52
N PHE A 167 -11.21 -10.25 1.77
CA PHE A 167 -12.06 -11.40 1.47
C PHE A 167 -12.64 -11.35 0.06
N ASP A 168 -12.82 -10.16 -0.51
CA ASP A 168 -13.25 -9.98 -1.90
C ASP A 168 -12.24 -10.56 -2.90
N ALA A 169 -10.97 -10.74 -2.52
CA ALA A 169 -9.96 -11.44 -3.33
C ALA A 169 -10.34 -12.91 -3.66
N PHE A 170 -11.21 -13.53 -2.85
CA PHE A 170 -11.63 -14.92 -3.00
C PHE A 170 -13.04 -15.06 -3.61
N VAL A 171 -13.70 -13.95 -3.90
CA VAL A 171 -14.95 -13.97 -4.66
C VAL A 171 -14.58 -14.12 -6.14
N PRO A 172 -15.01 -15.20 -6.83
CA PRO A 172 -14.56 -15.47 -8.20
C PRO A 172 -14.81 -14.33 -9.18
N ALA A 173 -15.89 -13.55 -8.95
CA ALA A 173 -16.25 -12.43 -9.79
C ALA A 173 -15.27 -11.25 -9.67
N SER A 174 -14.70 -10.99 -8.49
CA SER A 174 -13.81 -9.84 -8.24
C SER A 174 -12.33 -10.17 -8.30
N ALA A 175 -11.94 -11.45 -8.17
CA ALA A 175 -10.55 -11.89 -8.21
C ALA A 175 -9.71 -11.33 -9.38
N PRO A 176 -10.20 -11.23 -10.65
CA PRO A 176 -9.39 -10.75 -11.76
C PRO A 176 -9.40 -9.22 -11.92
N PHE A 177 -9.96 -8.46 -10.97
CA PHE A 177 -10.15 -7.01 -11.12
C PHE A 177 -9.53 -6.18 -10.00
N GLY A 178 -9.10 -4.97 -10.38
CA GLY A 178 -8.69 -3.92 -9.45
C GLY A 178 -7.51 -4.35 -8.58
N PRO A 179 -7.56 -4.13 -7.24
CA PRO A 179 -6.46 -4.51 -6.36
C PRO A 179 -6.25 -6.03 -6.28
N PHE A 180 -7.27 -6.86 -6.56
CA PHE A 180 -7.19 -8.31 -6.34
C PHE A 180 -6.41 -9.06 -7.41
N ASP A 181 -6.24 -8.46 -8.61
CA ASP A 181 -5.31 -8.97 -9.62
C ASP A 181 -3.86 -8.94 -9.12
N GLY A 182 -3.50 -7.89 -8.35
CA GLY A 182 -2.17 -7.76 -7.71
C GLY A 182 -2.09 -8.30 -6.28
N HIS A 183 -3.23 -8.47 -5.62
CA HIS A 183 -3.35 -8.94 -4.24
C HIS A 183 -4.26 -10.18 -4.18
N VAL A 184 -3.90 -11.23 -4.92
CA VAL A 184 -4.71 -12.45 -5.08
C VAL A 184 -5.05 -13.15 -3.75
N GLY A 185 -4.24 -12.92 -2.71
CA GLY A 185 -4.50 -13.42 -1.36
C GLY A 185 -5.21 -12.42 -0.46
N GLY A 186 -5.64 -11.26 -0.94
CA GLY A 186 -6.27 -10.22 -0.13
C GLY A 186 -5.34 -9.51 0.87
N ALA A 187 -4.03 -9.75 0.80
CA ALA A 187 -3.03 -9.18 1.70
C ALA A 187 -2.00 -8.34 0.95
N MET A 188 -1.24 -7.54 1.69
CA MET A 188 -0.02 -6.93 1.16
C MET A 188 0.97 -8.04 0.78
N ILE A 189 1.50 -7.96 -0.43
CA ILE A 189 2.51 -8.90 -0.92
C ILE A 189 3.74 -8.13 -1.41
N MET A 190 4.88 -8.80 -1.32
CA MET A 190 6.16 -8.36 -1.87
C MET A 190 6.58 -9.39 -2.92
N LYS A 191 7.13 -8.92 -4.05
CA LYS A 191 7.56 -9.81 -5.14
C LYS A 191 8.72 -10.72 -4.70
N GLU A 192 9.64 -10.19 -3.90
CA GLU A 192 10.74 -10.92 -3.27
C GLU A 192 10.69 -10.77 -1.75
N LEU A 193 10.56 -11.87 -1.01
CA LEU A 193 10.62 -11.89 0.47
C LEU A 193 12.04 -12.13 1.00
N GLY A 194 13.08 -11.94 0.18
CA GLY A 194 14.47 -12.17 0.56
C GLY A 194 15.45 -11.69 -0.51
N GLU A 195 16.72 -11.57 -0.12
CA GLU A 195 17.83 -11.20 -1.01
C GLU A 195 17.86 -12.09 -2.27
N PRO A 196 18.07 -11.55 -3.50
CA PRO A 196 18.66 -10.24 -3.84
C PRO A 196 17.74 -9.01 -3.94
N TRP A 197 16.43 -9.11 -3.67
CA TRP A 197 15.45 -8.01 -3.81
C TRP A 197 15.64 -7.12 -5.05
N THR A 198 15.73 -7.73 -6.22
CA THR A 198 16.08 -7.03 -7.47
C THR A 198 15.09 -5.94 -7.90
N HIS A 199 13.87 -5.92 -7.35
CA HIS A 199 12.85 -4.91 -7.63
C HIS A 199 12.67 -3.89 -6.51
N TRP A 200 13.50 -3.95 -5.46
CA TRP A 200 13.41 -3.05 -4.31
C TRP A 200 14.71 -2.29 -4.14
N PHE A 201 14.58 -1.08 -3.61
CA PHE A 201 15.75 -0.28 -3.32
C PHE A 201 16.44 -0.85 -2.09
N ALA A 202 17.57 -1.51 -2.33
CA ALA A 202 18.51 -1.89 -1.30
C ALA A 202 19.69 -0.91 -1.36
N THR A 203 20.19 -0.47 -0.21
CA THR A 203 21.25 0.56 -0.10
C THR A 203 22.51 0.19 -0.87
N LYS A 204 22.77 -1.12 -1.03
CA LYS A 204 23.89 -1.69 -1.80
C LYS A 204 23.80 -1.50 -3.33
N ASN A 205 22.62 -1.20 -3.88
CA ASN A 205 22.37 -1.14 -5.32
C ASN A 205 22.13 0.31 -5.83
N GLY A 206 22.44 1.33 -5.02
CA GLY A 206 22.11 2.73 -5.35
C GLY A 206 22.72 3.23 -6.67
N ASP A 207 23.97 2.88 -6.94
CA ASP A 207 24.66 3.26 -8.19
C ASP A 207 24.10 2.51 -9.40
N GLU A 208 23.72 1.24 -9.22
CA GLU A 208 23.10 0.43 -10.27
C GLU A 208 21.74 1.00 -10.67
N PHE A 209 20.96 1.46 -9.69
CA PHE A 209 19.67 2.08 -9.95
C PHE A 209 19.82 3.34 -10.81
N GLN A 210 20.73 4.25 -10.46
CA GLN A 210 20.94 5.47 -11.27
C GLN A 210 21.42 5.14 -12.68
N ALA A 211 22.32 4.17 -12.84
CA ALA A 211 22.78 3.69 -14.15
C ALA A 211 21.68 2.96 -14.95
N SER A 212 20.61 2.50 -14.29
CA SER A 212 19.44 1.94 -14.98
C SER A 212 18.55 3.03 -15.60
N LEU A 213 18.56 4.26 -15.08
CA LEU A 213 17.65 5.31 -15.56
C LEU A 213 18.03 5.77 -16.97
N GLY A 214 17.08 5.72 -17.90
CA GLY A 214 17.27 6.23 -19.27
C GLY A 214 17.16 7.74 -19.40
N SER A 215 16.68 8.40 -18.35
CA SER A 215 16.55 9.85 -18.27
C SER A 215 17.77 10.50 -17.63
N THR A 216 18.02 11.75 -18.02
CA THR A 216 19.07 12.61 -17.45
C THR A 216 18.44 13.88 -16.87
N PRO A 217 19.11 14.60 -15.96
CA PRO A 217 18.61 15.85 -15.40
C PRO A 217 18.13 16.85 -16.48
N GLU A 218 18.73 16.84 -17.65
CA GLU A 218 18.49 17.78 -18.75
C GLU A 218 17.27 17.42 -19.64
N LYS A 219 16.74 16.19 -19.53
CA LYS A 219 15.63 15.68 -20.37
C LYS A 219 14.41 15.23 -19.54
N GLY A 220 14.31 15.67 -18.29
CA GLY A 220 13.25 15.26 -17.37
C GLY A 220 11.85 15.61 -17.86
N THR A 221 10.93 14.64 -17.83
CA THR A 221 9.48 14.89 -17.88
C THR A 221 8.89 14.95 -16.47
N PRO A 222 7.69 15.50 -16.22
CA PRO A 222 7.12 15.55 -14.86
C PRO A 222 6.94 14.18 -14.18
N VAL A 223 6.84 13.10 -14.96
CA VAL A 223 6.68 11.71 -14.48
C VAL A 223 7.99 10.93 -14.46
N ASP A 224 9.12 11.62 -14.71
CA ASP A 224 10.43 11.02 -14.76
C ASP A 224 10.91 10.56 -13.37
N PRO A 225 11.36 9.30 -13.22
CA PRO A 225 11.98 8.82 -11.98
C PRO A 225 13.11 9.71 -11.46
N HIS A 226 13.82 10.41 -12.34
CA HIS A 226 14.88 11.34 -11.99
C HIS A 226 14.38 12.47 -11.06
N ASN A 227 13.14 12.94 -11.24
CA ASN A 227 12.58 14.00 -10.40
C ASN A 227 12.40 13.57 -8.94
N ALA A 228 12.19 12.27 -8.70
CA ALA A 228 12.00 11.74 -7.35
C ALA A 228 13.32 11.59 -6.59
N LEU A 229 14.47 11.47 -7.29
CA LEU A 229 15.78 11.20 -6.68
C LEU A 229 16.15 12.19 -5.59
N PHE A 230 15.81 13.47 -5.78
CA PHE A 230 16.13 14.56 -4.85
C PHE A 230 14.88 15.23 -4.28
N ASP A 231 13.72 14.60 -4.43
CA ASP A 231 12.50 15.10 -3.82
C ASP A 231 12.65 15.09 -2.29
N LYS A 232 12.24 16.19 -1.64
CA LYS A 232 12.34 16.35 -0.18
C LYS A 232 11.55 15.30 0.61
N LEU A 233 10.60 14.61 -0.03
CA LEU A 233 9.87 13.51 0.58
C LEU A 233 10.72 12.25 0.74
N PHE A 234 11.67 12.02 -0.16
CA PHE A 234 12.47 10.79 -0.22
C PHE A 234 13.95 11.03 0.08
N THR A 235 14.42 12.28 0.00
CA THR A 235 15.83 12.65 0.11
C THR A 235 16.01 13.85 1.03
N ALA A 236 16.88 13.71 2.02
CA ALA A 236 17.22 14.80 2.92
C ALA A 236 18.05 15.88 2.19
N PRO A 237 17.90 17.18 2.53
CA PRO A 237 18.69 18.24 1.92
C PRO A 237 20.20 17.99 2.01
N GLY A 238 20.89 18.02 0.87
CA GLY A 238 22.34 17.82 0.79
C GLY A 238 22.81 16.38 1.00
N GLN A 239 21.90 15.40 1.03
CA GLN A 239 22.23 13.97 1.15
C GLN A 239 22.12 13.25 -0.20
N VAL A 240 22.60 12.01 -0.23
CA VAL A 240 22.46 11.12 -1.39
C VAL A 240 20.98 10.81 -1.70
N PRO A 241 20.65 10.51 -2.97
CA PRO A 241 19.29 10.12 -3.36
C PRO A 241 18.72 9.01 -2.47
N PHE A 242 17.44 9.16 -2.13
CA PHE A 242 16.67 8.23 -1.29
C PHE A 242 17.18 8.05 0.13
N SER A 243 17.96 9.00 0.66
CA SER A 243 18.45 8.98 2.04
C SER A 243 17.37 8.91 3.14
N LEU A 244 16.10 9.23 2.84
CA LEU A 244 14.98 9.08 3.79
C LEU A 244 14.24 7.75 3.65
N VAL A 245 14.47 7.04 2.54
CA VAL A 245 13.82 5.76 2.21
C VAL A 245 14.43 4.63 3.04
N GLY A 246 13.59 3.73 3.55
CA GLY A 246 14.01 2.50 4.22
C GLY A 246 14.44 1.45 3.20
N SER A 247 15.22 0.48 3.65
CA SER A 247 15.73 -0.56 2.76
C SER A 247 14.75 -1.73 2.61
N ALA A 248 15.01 -2.63 1.66
CA ALA A 248 14.23 -3.86 1.49
C ALA A 248 14.30 -4.78 2.73
N GLU A 249 15.47 -4.80 3.38
CA GLU A 249 15.73 -5.49 4.65
C GLU A 249 14.77 -5.04 5.76
N ASP A 250 14.50 -3.73 5.83
CA ASP A 250 13.56 -3.17 6.81
C ASP A 250 12.10 -3.50 6.42
N LEU A 251 11.78 -3.58 5.13
CA LEU A 251 10.41 -3.82 4.65
C LEU A 251 9.99 -5.29 4.77
N GLU A 252 10.89 -6.23 4.49
CA GLU A 252 10.61 -7.67 4.54
C GLU A 252 9.89 -8.11 5.83
N PRO A 253 10.38 -7.81 7.06
CA PRO A 253 9.71 -8.24 8.28
C PRO A 253 8.32 -7.61 8.44
N ILE A 254 8.08 -6.41 7.90
CA ILE A 254 6.74 -5.78 7.90
C ILE A 254 5.79 -6.59 7.03
N VAL A 255 6.23 -6.97 5.82
CA VAL A 255 5.41 -7.75 4.88
C VAL A 255 5.12 -9.13 5.44
N GLN A 256 6.14 -9.81 6.00
CA GLN A 256 5.97 -11.10 6.66
C GLN A 256 4.97 -11.02 7.81
N ASN A 257 5.05 -9.98 8.66
CA ASN A 257 4.10 -9.78 9.75
C ASN A 257 2.67 -9.51 9.21
N SER A 258 2.53 -8.66 8.19
CA SER A 258 1.25 -8.41 7.51
C SER A 258 0.60 -9.71 7.04
N ILE A 259 1.35 -10.54 6.30
CA ILE A 259 0.86 -11.82 5.78
C ILE A 259 0.49 -12.76 6.93
N ARG A 260 1.32 -12.86 7.98
CA ARG A 260 1.04 -13.67 9.18
C ARG A 260 -0.27 -13.23 9.86
N LYS A 261 -0.45 -11.92 10.08
CA LYS A 261 -1.64 -11.36 10.74
C LYS A 261 -2.91 -11.54 9.91
N TRP A 262 -2.82 -11.28 8.60
CA TRP A 262 -3.91 -11.53 7.66
C TRP A 262 -4.28 -13.02 7.64
N TYR A 263 -3.29 -13.92 7.52
CA TYR A 263 -3.51 -15.36 7.49
C TYR A 263 -4.18 -15.86 8.77
N ILE A 264 -3.71 -15.44 9.95
CA ILE A 264 -4.34 -15.79 11.24
C ILE A 264 -5.80 -15.32 11.27
N SER A 265 -6.06 -14.10 10.80
CA SER A 265 -7.42 -13.53 10.76
C SER A 265 -8.32 -14.29 9.83
N ARG A 266 -7.83 -14.65 8.63
CA ARG A 266 -8.56 -15.44 7.65
C ARG A 266 -8.81 -16.86 8.15
N PHE A 267 -7.79 -17.52 8.68
CA PHE A 267 -7.91 -18.87 9.21
C PHE A 267 -8.96 -18.93 10.33
N ALA A 268 -8.90 -18.01 11.29
CA ALA A 268 -9.87 -17.97 12.37
C ALA A 268 -11.29 -17.56 11.91
N HIS A 269 -11.42 -16.87 10.77
CA HIS A 269 -12.71 -16.58 10.15
C HIS A 269 -13.31 -17.82 9.47
N ASP A 270 -12.52 -18.51 8.65
CA ASP A 270 -13.02 -19.63 7.83
C ASP A 270 -13.19 -20.93 8.63
N PHE A 271 -12.37 -21.12 9.66
CA PHE A 271 -12.33 -22.34 10.47
C PHE A 271 -12.88 -22.08 11.87
N GLN A 272 -14.15 -21.66 11.94
CA GLN A 272 -14.91 -21.52 13.19
C GLN A 272 -15.64 -22.82 13.55
N LYS A 273 -15.83 -23.07 14.85
CA LYS A 273 -16.68 -24.17 15.32
C LYS A 273 -18.11 -23.94 14.81
N PRO A 274 -18.77 -24.97 14.26
CA PRO A 274 -20.14 -24.85 13.76
C PRO A 274 -21.09 -24.24 14.79
N GLY A 275 -21.85 -23.22 14.39
CA GLY A 275 -22.86 -22.57 15.25
C GLY A 275 -22.28 -21.62 16.32
N THR A 276 -20.99 -21.30 16.27
CA THR A 276 -20.36 -20.35 17.21
C THR A 276 -19.47 -19.34 16.47
N SER A 277 -19.00 -18.31 17.17
CA SER A 277 -17.92 -17.41 16.69
C SER A 277 -16.53 -17.86 17.17
N GLU A 278 -16.41 -19.05 17.77
CA GLU A 278 -15.14 -19.56 18.28
C GLU A 278 -14.34 -20.19 17.14
N PRO A 279 -13.01 -19.97 17.08
CA PRO A 279 -12.15 -20.77 16.21
C PRO A 279 -12.28 -22.26 16.56
N LEU A 280 -12.09 -23.15 15.58
CA LEU A 280 -11.83 -24.57 15.86
C LEU A 280 -10.69 -24.66 16.89
N ASP A 281 -10.83 -25.58 17.86
CA ASP A 281 -9.87 -25.68 18.97
C ASP A 281 -8.43 -25.68 18.44
N THR A 282 -7.67 -24.68 18.88
CA THR A 282 -6.43 -24.26 18.24
C THR A 282 -5.40 -25.38 18.14
N ILE A 283 -4.76 -25.44 16.97
CA ILE A 283 -3.37 -25.84 16.79
C ILE A 283 -2.56 -25.27 17.96
N SER A 284 -1.90 -26.16 18.70
CA SER A 284 -1.25 -25.89 19.97
C SER A 284 -0.31 -24.67 19.92
N SER A 285 -0.02 -24.12 21.10
CA SER A 285 0.79 -22.94 21.45
C SER A 285 2.19 -22.78 20.82
N SER A 286 2.56 -23.53 19.78
CA SER A 286 3.88 -23.52 19.15
C SER A 286 4.09 -22.45 18.06
N ILE A 287 3.07 -21.71 17.64
CA ILE A 287 3.19 -20.66 16.58
C ILE A 287 3.16 -19.22 17.18
N ARG A 288 3.37 -19.07 18.50
CA ARG A 288 3.41 -17.76 19.19
C ARG A 288 4.80 -17.18 19.44
N ASN A 289 5.85 -17.75 18.83
CA ASN A 289 7.15 -17.09 18.74
C ASN A 289 7.35 -16.68 17.28
#